data_AF-A0A660RLX3-F1
#
_entry.id   AF-A0A660RLX3-F1
#
_cell.length_a   1.000
_cell.length_b   1.000
_cell.length_c   1.000
_cell.angle_alpha   90.00
_cell.angle_beta   90.00
_cell.angle_gamma   90.00
#
_symmetry.space_group_name_H-M   'P 1'
#
loop_
_entity.id
_entity.type
_entity.pdbx_description
1 polymer ?
#
loop_
_entity_poly.entity_id
_entity_poly.type
_entity_poly.pdbx_seq_one_letter_code
_entity_poly.pdbx_strand_id
1 'polypeptide(L)'
;HEITTVEGIENEMREFAEKLAQEGADQCGYCSPGLVVMVYALKKMYSNPTEEEIKKFLIGNLCRCSGYQGQMRAIKKFLGVGE
;
A
#
# COMPACT_ATOMS: atom_id res chain seq x y z
N HIS A 1 8.56 19.36 -14.06
CA HIS A 1 7.91 18.57 -13.00
C HIS A 1 7.89 17.13 -13.49
N GLU A 2 8.18 16.18 -12.60
CA GLU A 2 8.15 14.75 -12.89
C GLU A 2 6.87 14.17 -12.28
N ILE A 3 6.14 13.34 -13.02
CA ILE A 3 4.88 12.71 -12.58
C ILE A 3 5.09 11.19 -12.58
N THR A 4 4.74 10.55 -11.46
CA THR A 4 4.82 9.10 -11.28
C THR A 4 3.43 8.51 -11.14
N THR A 5 3.12 7.49 -11.94
CA THR A 5 1.88 6.69 -11.84
C THR A 5 2.19 5.27 -11.41
N VAL A 6 1.17 4.44 -11.20
CA VAL A 6 1.34 3.04 -10.78
C VAL A 6 2.15 2.22 -11.79
N GLU A 7 1.98 2.48 -13.09
CA GLU A 7 2.70 1.82 -14.18
C GLU A 7 4.19 2.18 -14.17
N GLY A 8 4.55 3.38 -13.70
CA GLY A 8 5.93 3.84 -13.61
C GLY A 8 6.73 3.20 -12.47
N ILE A 9 6.07 2.53 -11.52
CA ILE A 9 6.69 1.93 -10.33
C ILE A 9 6.46 0.42 -10.22
N GLU A 10 5.99 -0.23 -11.29
CA GLU A 10 5.63 -1.64 -11.29
C GLU A 10 6.76 -2.54 -10.77
N ASN A 11 7.99 -2.34 -11.25
CA ASN A 11 9.14 -3.14 -10.84
C ASN A 11 9.50 -2.96 -9.36
N GLU A 12 9.41 -1.72 -8.85
CA GLU A 12 9.74 -1.39 -7.46
C GLU A 12 8.65 -1.82 -6.47
N MET A 13 7.42 -1.94 -6.96
CA MET A 13 6.23 -2.27 -6.15
C MET A 13 5.69 -3.68 -6.41
N ARG A 14 6.37 -4.50 -7.21
CA ARG A 14 5.96 -5.88 -7.52
C ARG A 14 5.81 -6.73 -6.25
N GLU A 15 6.76 -6.63 -5.33
CA GLU A 15 6.67 -7.33 -4.04
C GLU A 15 5.43 -6.91 -3.25
N PHE A 16 5.09 -5.62 -3.23
CA PHE A 16 3.89 -5.14 -2.54
C PHE A 16 2.61 -5.68 -3.18
N ALA A 17 2.54 -5.72 -4.51
CA ALA A 17 1.41 -6.31 -5.23
C ALA A 17 1.24 -7.80 -4.89
N GLU A 18 2.34 -8.56 -4.79
CA GLU A 18 2.29 -9.96 -4.34
C GLU A 18 1.77 -10.10 -2.91
N LYS A 19 2.17 -9.20 -1.99
CA LYS A 19 1.62 -9.19 -0.62
C LYS A 19 0.12 -8.87 -0.60
N LEU A 20 -0.36 -7.94 -1.44
CA LEU A 20 -1.79 -7.65 -1.55
C LEU A 20 -2.58 -8.89 -2.00
N ALA A 21 -2.06 -9.62 -2.99
CA ALA A 21 -2.68 -10.87 -3.46
C ALA A 21 -2.67 -11.96 -2.38
N GLN A 22 -1.54 -12.17 -1.70
CA GLN A 22 -1.41 -13.17 -0.63
C GLN A 22 -2.34 -12.90 0.56
N GLU A 23 -2.60 -11.63 0.87
CA GLU A 23 -3.48 -11.23 1.96
C GLU A 23 -4.97 -11.13 1.59
N GLY A 24 -5.33 -11.44 0.33
CA GLY A 24 -6.69 -11.26 -0.18
C GLY A 24 -7.17 -9.80 -0.09
N ALA A 25 -6.24 -8.85 -0.22
CA ALA A 25 -6.49 -7.43 -0.02
C ALA A 25 -7.22 -6.79 -1.20
N ASP A 26 -7.02 -7.33 -2.41
CA ASP A 26 -7.65 -6.86 -3.63
C ASP A 26 -8.89 -7.70 -3.96
N GLN A 27 -10.04 -7.00 -4.07
CA GLN A 27 -11.31 -7.59 -4.51
C GLN A 27 -11.69 -6.98 -5.86
N CYS A 28 -12.32 -5.80 -5.89
CA CYS A 28 -12.67 -5.11 -7.14
C CYS A 28 -11.47 -4.45 -7.85
N GLY A 29 -10.34 -4.29 -7.15
CA GLY A 29 -9.09 -3.71 -7.68
C GLY A 29 -9.10 -2.20 -7.92
N TYR A 30 -10.25 -1.52 -7.85
CA TYR A 30 -10.35 -0.12 -8.27
C TYR A 30 -9.53 0.86 -7.41
N CYS A 31 -9.44 0.62 -6.10
CA CYS A 31 -8.64 1.46 -5.20
C CYS A 31 -7.14 1.13 -5.21
N SER A 32 -6.75 -0.01 -5.78
CA SER A 32 -5.41 -0.57 -5.64
C SER A 32 -4.32 0.30 -6.27
N PRO A 33 -4.50 0.92 -7.46
CA PRO A 33 -3.52 1.86 -8.00
C PRO A 33 -3.20 3.02 -7.05
N GLY A 34 -4.24 3.62 -6.45
CA GLY A 34 -4.07 4.71 -5.48
C GLY A 34 -3.32 4.26 -4.23
N LEU A 35 -3.68 3.09 -3.70
CA LEU A 35 -2.99 2.48 -2.57
C LEU A 35 -1.51 2.22 -2.86
N VAL A 36 -1.18 1.64 -4.01
CA VAL A 36 0.21 1.33 -4.40
C VAL A 36 1.05 2.59 -4.49
N VAL A 37 0.56 3.64 -5.15
CA VAL A 37 1.28 4.92 -5.25
C VAL A 37 1.47 5.57 -3.88
N MET A 38 0.47 5.48 -3.00
CA MET A 38 0.55 6.04 -1.65
C MET A 38 1.52 5.27 -0.73
N VAL A 39 1.55 3.94 -0.82
CA VAL A 39 2.52 3.11 -0.07
C VAL A 39 3.94 3.30 -0.61
N TYR A 40 4.09 3.50 -1.92
CA TYR A 40 5.37 3.89 -2.52
C TYR A 40 5.90 5.21 -1.95
N ALA A 41 5.03 6.23 -1.88
CA ALA A 41 5.37 7.51 -1.26
C ALA A 41 5.72 7.35 0.23
N LEU A 42 4.92 6.57 0.97
CA LEU A 42 5.16 6.28 2.39
C LEU A 42 6.54 5.67 2.61
N LYS A 43 6.92 4.64 1.83
CA LYS A 43 8.23 3.97 1.90
C LYS A 43 9.40 4.93 1.64
N LYS A 44 9.21 5.92 0.77
CA LYS A 44 10.22 6.95 0.49
C LYS A 44 10.34 7.99 1.60
N MET A 45 9.25 8.27 2.31
CA MET A 45 9.19 9.31 3.35
C MET A 45 9.51 8.79 4.76
N TYR A 46 9.30 7.50 5.02
CA TYR A 46 9.48 6.88 6.33
C TYR A 46 10.36 5.62 6.24
N SER A 47 11.42 5.57 7.07
CA SER A 47 12.31 4.40 7.10
C SER A 47 11.76 3.23 7.92
N ASN A 48 10.93 3.49 8.94
CA ASN A 48 10.30 2.47 9.78
C ASN A 48 9.02 3.05 10.42
N PRO A 49 7.94 3.24 9.63
CA PRO A 49 6.72 3.86 10.12
C PRO A 49 6.00 2.97 11.13
N THR A 50 5.43 3.57 12.16
CA THR A 50 4.50 2.90 13.06
C THR A 50 3.16 2.62 12.36
N GLU A 51 2.36 1.69 12.88
CA GLU A 51 1.03 1.41 12.34
C GLU A 51 0.13 2.66 12.33
N GLU A 52 0.24 3.51 13.34
CA GLU A 52 -0.54 4.74 13.42
C GLU A 52 -0.13 5.76 12.35
N GLU A 53 1.18 5.86 12.05
CA GLU A 53 1.67 6.66 10.93
C GLU A 53 1.18 6.11 9.58
N ILE A 54 1.18 4.79 9.39
CA ILE A 54 0.62 4.14 8.20
C ILE A 54 -0.86 4.54 8.04
N LYS A 55 -1.67 4.38 9.09
CA LYS A 55 -3.11 4.73 9.06
C LYS A 55 -3.33 6.20 8.73
N LYS A 56 -2.60 7.09 9.40
CA LYS A 56 -2.71 8.53 9.19
C LYS A 56 -2.32 8.93 7.77
N PHE A 57 -1.25 8.34 7.24
CA PHE A 57 -0.79 8.62 5.88
C PHE A 57 -1.79 8.12 4.82
N LEU A 58 -2.46 7.00 5.07
CA LEU A 58 -3.37 6.36 4.13
C LEU A 58 -4.85 6.74 4.30
N ILE A 59 -5.19 7.69 5.19
CA ILE A 59 -6.58 8.06 5.51
C ILE A 59 -7.40 8.51 4.27
N GLY A 60 -6.73 9.02 3.24
CA GLY A 60 -7.37 9.43 1.98
C GLY A 60 -7.63 8.30 0.97
N ASN A 61 -7.11 7.08 1.21
CA ASN A 61 -7.30 5.94 0.32
C ASN A 61 -8.53 5.15 0.74
N LEU A 62 -9.66 5.41 0.08
CA LEU A 62 -10.92 4.75 0.37
C LEU A 62 -11.04 3.42 -0.39
N CYS A 63 -11.40 2.36 0.32
CA CYS A 63 -11.73 1.07 -0.25
C CYS A 63 -13.10 0.62 0.24
N ARG A 64 -13.98 0.20 -0.70
CA ARG A 64 -15.32 -0.28 -0.36
C ARG A 64 -15.38 -1.79 -0.10
N CYS A 65 -14.43 -2.55 -0.62
CA CYS A 65 -14.55 -4.00 -0.74
C CYS A 65 -13.75 -4.75 0.33
N SER A 66 -12.47 -4.39 0.55
CA SER A 66 -11.53 -5.19 1.37
C SER A 66 -11.77 -5.13 2.88
N GLY A 67 -12.46 -4.10 3.37
CA GLY A 67 -12.55 -3.83 4.81
C GLY A 67 -11.20 -3.46 5.46
N TYR A 68 -10.20 -3.08 4.66
CA TYR A 68 -8.87 -2.57 5.04
C TYR A 68 -7.92 -3.54 5.76
N GLN A 69 -8.40 -4.58 6.43
CA GLN A 69 -7.54 -5.47 7.23
C GLN A 69 -6.51 -6.23 6.38
N GLY A 70 -6.91 -6.73 5.20
CA GLY A 70 -5.96 -7.37 4.27
C GLY A 70 -4.91 -6.41 3.74
N GLN A 71 -5.30 -5.16 3.45
CA GLN A 71 -4.37 -4.11 3.02
C GLN A 71 -3.36 -3.78 4.12
N MET A 72 -3.83 -3.64 5.37
CA MET A 72 -2.95 -3.35 6.51
C MET A 72 -1.92 -4.46 6.72
N ARG A 73 -2.34 -5.74 6.68
CA ARG A 73 -1.39 -6.87 6.79
C ARG A 73 -0.36 -6.86 5.65
N ALA A 74 -0.78 -6.59 4.41
CA ALA A 74 0.12 -6.51 3.27
C ALA A 74 1.14 -5.36 3.40
N ILE A 75 0.69 -4.18 3.85
CA ILE A 75 1.55 -3.02 4.08
C ILE A 75 2.58 -3.31 5.17
N LYS A 76 2.15 -3.85 6.31
CA LYS A 76 3.04 -4.19 7.43
C LYS A 76 4.10 -5.20 7.00
N LYS A 77 3.72 -6.25 6.26
CA LYS A 77 4.65 -7.24 5.69
C LYS A 77 5.64 -6.63 4.69
N PHE A 78 5.18 -5.71 3.84
CA PHE A 78 6.03 -5.05 2.85
C PHE A 78 7.02 -4.05 3.48
N LEU A 79 6.62 -3.35 4.54
CA LEU A 79 7.45 -2.36 5.22
C LEU A 79 8.28 -2.95 6.37
N GLY A 80 8.09 -4.23 6.71
CA GLY A 80 8.78 -4.88 7.82
C GLY A 80 8.31 -4.40 9.20
N VAL A 81 7.07 -3.91 9.30
CA VAL A 81 6.47 -3.44 10.56
C VAL A 81 5.82 -4.63 11.27
N GLY A 82 6.21 -4.89 12.52
CA GLY A 82 5.74 -6.05 13.30
C GLY A 82 4.22 -6.11 13.49
N GLU A 83 3.69 -7.32 13.70
CA GLU A 83 2.25 -7.60 13.91
C GLU A 83 1.62 -6.81 15.07
#